data_AF-A0A220ITP8-F1
#
_entry.id   AF-A0A220ITP8-F1
#
_cell.length_a   1.000
_cell.length_b   1.000
_cell.length_c   1.000
_cell.angle_alpha   90.00
_cell.angle_beta   90.00
_cell.angle_gamma   90.00
#
_symmetry.space_group_name_H-M   'P 1'
#
loop_
_entity.id
_entity.type
_entity.pdbx_description
1 polymer ?
#
loop_
_entity_poly.entity_id
_entity_poly.type
_entity_poly.pdbx_seq_one_letter_code
_entity_poly.pdbx_strand_id
1 'polypeptide(L)'
;MCRLVATRLAQAGIPYQGMLGQLLVAGRAVSPHYWIEVGIYRVDYRARMWLGTDPEIPHGVFPLDGRPSAQYTGIRVQIDPLPPSVYEILIMPPLGVGPPVAR
;
A
#
# COMPACT_ATOMS: atom_id res chain seq x y z
N MET A 1 -3.31 5.36 -2.57
CA MET A 1 -3.33 4.20 -1.64
C MET A 1 -2.33 4.34 -0.49
N CYS A 2 -1.01 4.50 -0.72
CA CYS A 2 -0.06 4.60 0.39
C CYS A 2 -0.37 5.72 1.39
N ARG A 3 -0.86 6.89 0.94
CA ARG A 3 -1.29 7.96 1.86
C ARG A 3 -2.52 7.62 2.70
N LEU A 4 -3.45 6.80 2.21
CA LEU A 4 -4.58 6.30 3.01
C LEU A 4 -4.09 5.36 4.12
N VAL A 5 -3.17 4.46 3.78
CA VAL A 5 -2.51 3.56 4.73
C VAL A 5 -1.73 4.35 5.77
N ALA A 6 -0.88 5.28 5.34
CA ALA A 6 -0.13 6.18 6.21
C ALA A 6 -1.04 6.96 7.17
N THR A 7 -2.16 7.49 6.67
CA THR A 7 -3.15 8.20 7.51
C THR A 7 -3.75 7.29 8.57
N ARG A 8 -4.18 6.08 8.20
CA ARG A 8 -4.74 5.09 9.15
C ARG A 8 -3.74 4.67 10.22
N LEU A 9 -2.48 4.42 9.83
CA LEU A 9 -1.42 4.04 10.75
C LEU A 9 -1.06 5.17 11.70
N ALA A 10 -0.94 6.40 11.18
CA ALA A 10 -0.69 7.59 11.99
C ALA A 10 -1.82 7.82 13.02
N GLN A 11 -3.09 7.71 12.61
CA GLN A 11 -4.25 7.81 13.50
C GLN A 11 -4.24 6.74 14.60
N ALA A 12 -3.75 5.54 14.29
CA ALA A 12 -3.61 4.45 15.25
C ALA A 12 -2.33 4.53 16.12
N GLY A 13 -1.48 5.53 15.91
CA GLY A 13 -0.18 5.66 16.61
C GLY A 13 0.83 4.57 16.24
N ILE A 14 0.68 3.94 15.07
CA ILE A 14 1.55 2.85 14.62
C ILE A 14 2.68 3.44 13.76
N PRO A 15 3.96 3.27 14.15
CA PRO A 15 5.10 3.72 13.34
C PRO A 15 5.15 3.01 11.98
N TYR A 16 5.44 3.77 10.92
CA TYR A 16 5.56 3.24 9.56
C TYR A 16 6.65 3.97 8.78
N GLN A 17 7.14 3.33 7.72
CA GLN A 17 8.11 3.90 6.79
C GLN A 17 7.55 3.92 5.38
N GLY A 18 7.49 5.10 4.77
CA GLY A 18 7.22 5.25 3.35
C GLY A 18 8.43 4.82 2.52
N MET A 19 8.17 4.12 1.42
CA MET A 19 9.22 3.67 0.50
C MET A 19 8.87 4.04 -0.93
N LEU A 20 9.89 4.42 -1.70
CA LEU A 20 9.81 4.77 -3.12
C LEU A 20 10.92 4.05 -3.87
N GLY A 21 10.56 3.35 -4.95
CA GLY A 21 11.56 2.73 -5.81
C GLY A 21 10.93 1.88 -6.91
N GLN A 22 11.46 0.69 -7.10
CA GLN A 22 11.05 -0.27 -8.12
C GLN A 22 10.58 -1.57 -7.48
N LEU A 23 9.58 -2.19 -8.10
CA LEU A 23 9.20 -3.57 -7.88
C LEU A 23 9.45 -4.38 -9.15
N LEU A 24 10.22 -5.47 -9.05
CA LEU A 24 10.46 -6.45 -10.10
C LEU A 24 9.89 -7.81 -9.68
N VAL A 25 8.99 -8.38 -10.48
CA VAL A 25 8.37 -9.69 -10.24
C VAL A 25 8.22 -10.44 -11.56
N ALA A 26 8.73 -11.67 -11.65
CA ALA A 26 8.60 -12.51 -12.84
C ALA A 26 9.00 -11.78 -14.15
N GLY A 27 10.10 -11.03 -14.13
CA GLY A 27 10.59 -10.27 -15.29
C GLY A 27 9.82 -8.99 -15.64
N ARG A 28 8.76 -8.65 -14.89
CA ARG A 28 7.98 -7.41 -15.06
C ARG A 28 8.35 -6.40 -13.98
N ALA A 29 8.51 -5.13 -14.37
CA ALA A 29 8.91 -4.07 -13.46
C ALA A 29 7.90 -2.91 -13.45
N VAL A 30 7.72 -2.30 -12.28
CA VAL A 30 7.04 -1.00 -12.13
C VAL A 30 7.94 -0.03 -11.38
N SER A 31 8.12 1.16 -11.96
CA SER A 31 8.88 2.28 -11.38
C SER A 31 8.35 3.60 -11.97
N PRO A 32 8.15 4.66 -11.17
CA PRO A 32 8.26 4.68 -9.71
C PRO A 32 7.11 3.92 -9.04
N HIS A 33 7.42 3.21 -7.96
CA HIS A 33 6.46 2.46 -7.16
C HIS A 33 6.57 2.83 -5.69
N TYR A 34 5.41 3.01 -5.04
CA TYR A 34 5.33 3.37 -3.63
C TYR A 34 4.72 2.22 -2.83
N TRP A 35 5.29 1.97 -1.66
CA TRP A 35 4.75 1.04 -0.66
C TRP A 35 5.00 1.58 0.75
N ILE A 36 4.46 0.89 1.76
CA ILE A 36 4.68 1.20 3.18
C ILE A 36 5.28 -0.04 3.85
N GLU A 37 6.24 0.15 4.75
CA GLU A 37 6.75 -0.88 5.65
C GLU A 37 6.32 -0.57 7.09
N VAL A 38 5.85 -1.59 7.81
CA VAL A 38 5.32 -1.49 9.18
C VAL A 38 5.80 -2.70 9.97
N GLY A 39 6.76 -2.51 10.88
CA GLY A 39 7.39 -3.62 11.59
C GLY A 39 7.96 -4.65 10.62
N ILE A 40 7.45 -5.88 10.68
CA ILE A 40 7.85 -7.00 9.80
C ILE A 40 6.97 -7.16 8.56
N TYR A 41 6.07 -6.21 8.29
CA TYR A 41 5.12 -6.27 7.19
C TYR A 41 5.38 -5.21 6.12
N ARG A 42 5.02 -5.55 4.88
CA ARG A 42 4.91 -4.66 3.74
C ARG A 42 3.44 -4.49 3.37
N VAL A 43 3.06 -3.26 3.03
CA VAL A 43 1.72 -2.91 2.54
C VAL A 43 1.83 -2.37 1.12
N ASP A 44 1.27 -3.09 0.17
CA ASP A 44 1.26 -2.74 -1.24
C ASP A 44 -0.06 -3.16 -1.89
N TYR A 45 -0.92 -2.18 -2.16
CA TYR A 45 -2.21 -2.41 -2.83
C TYR A 45 -2.16 -2.16 -4.34
N ARG A 46 -1.03 -1.69 -4.89
CA ARG A 46 -0.97 -1.12 -6.24
C ARG A 46 -0.15 -1.93 -7.22
N ALA A 47 0.71 -2.85 -6.78
CA ALA A 47 1.49 -3.70 -7.68
C ALA A 47 0.63 -4.41 -8.74
N ARG A 48 -0.50 -5.04 -8.34
CA ARG A 48 -1.41 -5.71 -9.28
C ARG A 48 -2.08 -4.81 -10.32
N MET A 49 -2.25 -3.52 -10.01
CA MET A 49 -2.78 -2.58 -11.01
C MET A 49 -1.81 -2.37 -12.17
N TRP A 50 -0.51 -2.47 -11.92
CA TRP A 50 0.52 -2.21 -12.91
C TRP A 50 1.06 -3.48 -13.57
N LEU A 51 1.24 -4.54 -12.80
CA LEU A 51 1.90 -5.77 -13.25
C LEU A 51 0.92 -6.90 -13.60
N GLY A 52 -0.39 -6.68 -13.40
CA GLY A 52 -1.43 -7.68 -13.63
C GLY A 52 -1.84 -8.42 -12.36
N THR A 53 -2.85 -9.28 -12.47
CA THR A 53 -3.53 -9.91 -11.32
C THR A 53 -2.99 -11.28 -10.95
N ASP A 54 -1.85 -11.71 -11.49
CA ASP A 54 -1.25 -13.00 -11.16
C ASP A 54 -1.03 -13.15 -9.65
N PRO A 55 -1.22 -14.36 -9.07
CA PRO A 55 -1.03 -14.60 -7.65
C PRO A 55 0.36 -14.20 -7.12
N GLU A 56 1.38 -14.35 -7.95
CA GLU A 56 2.77 -13.97 -7.67
C GLU A 56 2.96 -12.46 -7.48
N ILE A 57 2.12 -11.64 -8.12
CA ILE A 57 2.18 -10.19 -7.96
C ILE A 57 1.66 -9.82 -6.55
N PRO A 58 2.48 -9.18 -5.70
CA PRO A 58 2.10 -8.83 -4.34
C PRO A 58 0.83 -7.97 -4.30
N HIS A 59 0.02 -8.19 -3.27
CA HIS A 59 -1.15 -7.35 -3.02
C HIS A 59 -1.57 -7.46 -1.56
N GLY A 60 -1.89 -6.33 -0.94
CA GLY A 60 -2.38 -6.27 0.43
C GLY A 60 -1.27 -6.06 1.45
N VAL A 61 -1.40 -6.75 2.58
CA VAL A 61 -0.44 -6.74 3.69
C VAL A 61 0.21 -8.13 3.76
N PHE A 62 1.53 -8.19 3.76
CA PHE A 62 2.28 -9.44 3.76
C PHE A 62 3.62 -9.27 4.50
N PRO A 63 4.22 -10.35 5.05
CA PRO A 63 5.55 -10.29 5.67
C PRO A 63 6.61 -9.78 4.68
N LEU A 64 7.65 -9.09 5.15
CA LEU A 64 8.73 -8.56 4.31
C LEU A 64 9.40 -9.63 3.42
N ASP A 65 9.49 -10.87 3.93
CA ASP A 65 10.02 -12.07 3.29
C ASP A 65 8.95 -12.99 2.67
N GLY A 66 7.66 -12.64 2.80
CA GLY A 66 6.53 -13.47 2.36
C GLY A 66 6.29 -13.53 0.84
N ARG A 67 7.12 -12.86 0.05
CA ARG A 67 7.07 -12.81 -1.42
C ARG A 67 8.48 -12.90 -2.01
N PRO A 68 9.14 -14.08 -1.95
CA PRO A 68 10.53 -14.23 -2.39
C PRO A 68 10.75 -13.98 -3.88
N SER A 69 9.72 -14.16 -4.71
CA SER A 69 9.74 -13.85 -6.14
C SER A 69 9.67 -12.35 -6.45
N ALA A 70 9.38 -11.51 -5.44
CA ALA A 70 9.22 -10.07 -5.59
C ALA A 70 10.42 -9.29 -5.03
N GLN A 71 11.11 -8.58 -5.91
CA GLN A 71 12.26 -7.77 -5.54
C GLN A 71 11.83 -6.30 -5.42
N TYR A 72 11.84 -5.80 -4.19
CA TYR A 72 11.60 -4.40 -3.87
C TYR A 72 12.94 -3.70 -3.63
N THR A 73 13.25 -2.69 -4.43
CA THR A 73 14.45 -1.88 -4.29
C THR A 73 14.06 -0.42 -4.23
N GLY A 74 14.47 0.31 -3.20
CA GLY A 74 14.08 1.71 -3.07
C GLY A 74 14.70 2.43 -1.90
N ILE A 75 14.28 3.68 -1.74
CA ILE A 75 14.72 4.57 -0.68
C ILE A 75 13.58 4.86 0.28
N ARG A 76 13.95 5.22 1.52
CA ARG A 76 13.02 5.73 2.52
C ARG A 76 12.56 7.13 2.11
N VAL A 77 11.25 7.34 2.14
CA VAL A 77 10.61 8.63 1.89
C VAL A 77 9.58 8.93 2.97
N GLN A 78 9.36 10.22 3.23
CA GLN A 78 8.28 10.66 4.08
C GLN A 78 6.96 10.59 3.29
N ILE A 79 5.94 9.95 3.89
CA ILE A 79 4.58 9.92 3.36
C ILE A 79 3.67 10.45 4.45
N ASP A 80 3.31 11.73 4.30
CA ASP A 80 2.49 12.42 5.27
C ASP A 80 1.04 11.93 5.23
N PRO A 81 0.38 11.84 6.41
CA PRO A 81 -1.06 11.68 6.49
C PRO A 81 -1.79 12.70 5.61
N LEU A 82 -2.98 12.30 5.17
CA LEU A 82 -3.86 13.18 4.41
C LEU A 82 -4.48 14.22 5.35
N PRO A 83 -4.77 15.43 4.85
CA PRO A 83 -5.69 16.32 5.54
C PRO A 83 -7.02 15.61 5.82
N PRO A 84 -7.68 15.86 6.97
CA PRO A 84 -8.90 15.14 7.35
C PRO A 84 -9.99 15.12 6.27
N SER A 85 -10.25 16.26 5.64
CA SER A 85 -11.26 16.37 4.57
C SER A 85 -10.95 15.48 3.36
N VAL A 86 -9.69 15.42 2.92
CA VAL A 86 -9.28 14.56 1.79
C VAL A 86 -9.40 13.09 2.17
N TYR A 87 -9.02 12.75 3.40
CA TYR A 87 -9.15 11.39 3.91
C TYR A 87 -10.62 10.94 3.94
N GLU A 88 -11.52 11.75 4.49
CA GLU A 88 -12.96 11.48 4.55
C GLU A 88 -13.56 11.26 3.17
N ILE A 89 -13.22 12.12 2.20
CA ILE A 89 -13.68 11.98 0.81
C ILE A 89 -13.21 10.64 0.21
N LEU A 90 -11.95 10.25 0.46
CA LEU A 90 -11.36 9.05 -0.14
C LEU A 90 -11.83 7.73 0.49
N ILE A 91 -12.36 7.76 1.71
CA ILE A 91 -12.95 6.57 2.37
C ILE A 91 -14.47 6.51 2.25
N MET A 92 -15.08 7.52 1.64
CA MET A 92 -16.52 7.58 1.44
C MET A 92 -16.95 6.40 0.56
N PRO A 93 -18.01 5.66 0.93
CA PRO A 93 -18.57 4.66 0.05
C PRO A 93 -19.07 5.33 -1.24
N PRO A 94 -19.11 4.60 -2.37
CA PRO A 94 -19.71 5.11 -3.60
C PRO A 94 -21.13 5.60 -3.33
N LEU A 95 -21.52 6.72 -3.96
CA LEU A 95 -22.88 7.26 -3.83
C LEU A 95 -23.91 6.17 -4.13
N GLY A 96 -24.84 5.95 -3.20
CA GLY A 96 -25.88 4.92 -3.31
C GLY A 96 -25.52 3.54 -2.72
N VAL A 97 -24.31 3.37 -2.17
CA VAL A 97 -23.92 2.15 -1.43
C VAL A 97 -23.86 2.48 0.06
N GLY A 98 -24.73 1.87 0.85
CA GLY A 98 -24.71 2.00 2.31
C GLY A 98 -23.39 1.48 2.91
N PRO A 99 -23.03 1.86 4.15
CA PRO A 99 -21.82 1.35 4.79
C PRO A 99 -21.84 -0.19 4.81
N PRO A 100 -20.70 -0.86 4.59
CA PRO A 100 -20.63 -2.30 4.71
C PRO A 100 -21.07 -2.71 6.13
N VAL A 101 -22.08 -3.56 6.21
CA VAL A 101 -22.52 -4.16 7.47
C VAL A 101 -21.38 -5.06 7.95
N ALA A 102 -20.78 -4.73 9.09
CA ALA A 102 -19.79 -5.59 9.72
C ALA A 102 -20.43 -6.96 9.99
N ARG A 103 -19.81 -8.03 9.48
CA ARG A 103 -20.09 -9.42 9.87
C ARG A 103 -19.06 -9.85 10.91
#